data_AF-A0A7C5DQ83-F1
#
_entry.id   AF-A0A7C5DQ83-F1
#
_cell.length_a   1.000
_cell.length_b   1.000
_cell.length_c   1.000
_cell.angle_alpha   90.00
_cell.angle_beta   90.00
_cell.angle_gamma   90.00
#
_symmetry.space_group_name_H-M   'P 1'
#
loop_
_entity.id
_entity.type
_entity.pdbx_description
1 polymer ?
#
loop_
_entity_poly.entity_id
_entity_poly.type
_entity_poly.pdbx_seq_one_letter_code
_entity_poly.pdbx_strand_id
1 'polypeptide(L)'
;MSLRKLSLILLVGALILGGQAWAKGPLNLAIIWHQHQPLYWSRLAGEYELPWVRVHGVQEYIDSSNILMEFPGVHVTYNLQPSLLWQLLDYVEITEEERAKGGLYQYIGAVDNHLKWIWKLIADPRSLTPEERAKMQEQFFWINGYM
;
A
#
# COMPACT_ATOMS: atom_id res chain seq x y z
N MET A 1 1.98 -29.95 64.60
CA MET A 1 1.54 -28.72 63.89
C MET A 1 0.03 -28.56 64.09
N SER A 2 -0.49 -27.36 64.40
CA SER A 2 -1.94 -27.20 64.64
C SER A 2 -2.73 -27.23 63.34
N LEU A 3 -4.00 -27.68 63.40
CA LEU A 3 -4.90 -27.78 62.24
C LEU A 3 -5.00 -26.44 61.48
N ARG A 4 -5.03 -25.32 62.21
CA ARG A 4 -5.05 -23.96 61.64
C ARG A 4 -3.79 -23.63 60.83
N LYS A 5 -2.61 -24.09 61.26
CA LYS A 5 -1.36 -23.89 60.51
C LYS A 5 -1.35 -24.72 59.22
N LEU A 6 -1.88 -25.95 59.26
CA LEU A 6 -1.98 -26.81 58.08
C LEU A 6 -2.98 -26.24 57.04
N SER A 7 -4.13 -25.73 57.50
CA SER A 7 -5.13 -25.09 56.63
C SER A 7 -4.59 -23.83 55.95
N LEU A 8 -3.83 -23.00 56.67
CA LEU A 8 -3.23 -21.79 56.11
C LEU A 8 -2.17 -22.11 55.06
N ILE A 9 -1.33 -23.13 55.30
CA ILE A 9 -0.32 -23.59 54.33
C ILE A 9 -1.00 -24.13 53.06
N LEU A 10 -2.06 -24.91 53.20
CA LEU A 10 -2.83 -25.42 52.05
C LEU A 10 -3.50 -24.28 51.26
N LEU A 11 -4.05 -23.28 51.93
CA LEU A 11 -4.70 -22.14 51.29
C LEU A 11 -3.68 -21.28 50.51
N VAL A 12 -2.53 -20.99 51.11
CA VAL A 12 -1.44 -20.25 50.45
C VAL A 12 -0.87 -21.04 49.28
N GLY A 13 -0.69 -22.36 49.43
CA GLY A 13 -0.27 -23.25 48.35
C GLY A 13 -1.25 -23.25 47.19
N ALA A 14 -2.56 -23.32 47.47
CA ALA A 14 -3.60 -23.26 46.46
C ALA A 14 -3.66 -21.91 45.73
N LEU A 15 -3.44 -20.79 46.44
CA LEU A 15 -3.38 -19.45 45.84
C LEU A 15 -2.16 -19.26 44.94
N ILE A 16 -0.98 -19.76 45.34
CA ILE A 16 0.24 -19.68 44.54
C ILE A 16 0.14 -20.56 43.28
N LEU A 17 -0.35 -21.80 43.43
CA LEU A 17 -0.53 -22.73 42.30
C LEU A 17 -1.68 -22.27 41.38
N GLY A 18 -2.76 -21.74 41.93
CA GLY A 18 -3.89 -21.19 41.18
C GLY A 18 -3.52 -19.93 40.39
N GLY A 19 -2.70 -19.03 40.96
CA GLY A 19 -2.26 -17.81 40.27
C GLY A 19 -1.40 -18.07 39.04
N GLN A 20 -0.59 -19.14 39.06
CA GLN A 20 0.23 -19.56 37.92
C GLN A 20 -0.59 -20.28 36.83
N ALA A 21 -1.63 -21.02 37.22
CA ALA A 21 -2.44 -21.82 36.29
C ALA A 21 -3.40 -21.00 35.40
N TRP A 22 -3.56 -19.70 35.66
CA TRP A 22 -4.51 -18.81 34.95
C TRP A 22 -3.84 -17.69 34.17
N ALA A 23 -2.51 -17.62 34.16
CA ALA A 23 -1.78 -16.72 33.29
C ALA A 23 -1.90 -17.24 31.84
N LYS A 24 -2.84 -16.70 31.06
CA LYS A 24 -2.90 -16.97 29.62
C LYS A 24 -1.55 -16.56 29.01
N GLY A 25 -0.90 -17.49 28.33
CA GLY A 25 0.31 -17.21 27.57
C GLY A 25 0.09 -16.14 26.49
N PRO A 26 1.17 -15.62 25.89
CA PRO A 26 1.07 -14.61 24.84
C PRO A 26 0.24 -15.11 23.65
N LEU A 27 -0.48 -14.19 22.99
CA LEU A 27 -1.21 -14.48 21.75
C LEU A 27 -0.21 -14.64 20.60
N ASN A 28 -0.31 -15.75 19.86
CA ASN A 28 0.38 -15.88 18.58
C ASN A 28 -0.34 -15.02 17.54
N LEU A 29 0.37 -14.06 16.94
CA LEU A 29 -0.15 -13.12 15.96
C LEU A 29 0.57 -13.30 14.61
N ALA A 30 -0.21 -13.38 13.54
CA ALA A 30 0.29 -13.31 12.17
C ALA A 30 -0.42 -12.17 11.44
N ILE A 31 0.34 -11.20 10.93
CA ILE A 31 -0.17 -10.07 10.16
C ILE A 31 0.16 -10.32 8.70
N ILE A 32 -0.85 -10.33 7.83
CA ILE A 32 -0.70 -10.54 6.40
C ILE A 32 -1.34 -9.37 5.65
N TRP A 33 -0.54 -8.64 4.89
CA TRP A 33 -0.99 -7.55 4.05
C TRP A 33 -1.15 -8.05 2.62
N HIS A 34 -2.39 -8.09 2.13
CA HIS A 34 -2.68 -8.34 0.73
C HIS A 34 -2.74 -7.02 -0.02
N GLN A 35 -1.73 -6.73 -0.84
CA GLN A 35 -1.68 -5.52 -1.66
C GLN A 35 -2.09 -5.86 -3.10
N HIS A 36 -3.13 -5.17 -3.57
CA HIS A 36 -3.77 -5.42 -4.84
C HIS A 36 -4.15 -4.10 -5.51
N GLN A 37 -3.90 -4.02 -6.81
CA GLN A 37 -4.54 -3.06 -7.70
C GLN A 37 -5.07 -3.81 -8.94
N PRO A 38 -6.24 -3.42 -9.47
CA PRO A 38 -6.69 -3.87 -10.79
C PRO A 38 -5.67 -3.57 -11.88
N LEU A 39 -5.74 -4.30 -13.00
CA LEU A 39 -4.99 -3.95 -14.20
C LEU A 39 -5.63 -2.72 -14.86
N TYR A 40 -4.94 -1.57 -14.79
CA TYR A 40 -5.39 -0.31 -15.39
C TYR A 40 -4.81 -0.07 -16.80
N TRP A 41 -3.93 -0.95 -17.28
CA TRP A 41 -3.40 -0.88 -18.64
C TRP A 41 -4.50 -1.20 -19.67
N SER A 42 -4.78 -0.23 -20.53
CA SER A 42 -5.72 -0.38 -21.62
C SER A 42 -5.02 -0.75 -22.91
N ARG A 43 -5.28 -1.96 -23.41
CA ARG A 43 -4.77 -2.40 -24.73
C ARG A 43 -5.34 -1.57 -25.89
N LEU A 44 -6.52 -0.98 -25.71
CA LEU A 44 -7.18 -0.16 -26.72
C LEU A 44 -6.58 1.24 -26.77
N ALA A 45 -6.36 1.85 -25.60
CA ALA A 45 -5.81 3.20 -25.52
C ALA A 45 -4.27 3.23 -25.56
N GLY A 46 -3.61 2.12 -25.25
CA GLY A 46 -2.14 2.04 -25.17
C GLY A 46 -1.58 2.83 -23.98
N GLU A 47 -2.36 3.00 -22.92
CA GLU A 47 -2.01 3.78 -21.74
C GLU A 47 -2.70 3.25 -20.48
N TYR A 48 -2.22 3.72 -19.33
CA TYR A 48 -2.88 3.51 -18.04
C TYR A 48 -4.05 4.49 -17.87
N GLU A 49 -5.26 3.97 -17.70
CA GLU A 49 -6.49 4.77 -17.65
C GLU A 49 -6.74 5.43 -16.29
N LEU A 50 -6.07 4.93 -15.23
CA LEU A 50 -6.18 5.45 -13.87
C LEU A 50 -4.83 5.42 -13.16
N PRO A 51 -4.56 6.39 -12.26
CA PRO A 51 -3.24 6.57 -11.65
C PRO A 51 -3.01 5.73 -10.39
N TRP A 52 -3.94 4.85 -10.02
CA TRP A 52 -4.02 4.28 -8.66
C TRP A 52 -2.79 3.47 -8.26
N VAL A 53 -2.20 2.69 -9.17
CA VAL A 53 -0.95 1.98 -8.87
C VAL A 53 0.17 2.95 -8.51
N ARG A 54 0.32 4.04 -9.27
CA ARG A 54 1.37 5.03 -9.01
C ARG A 54 1.11 5.79 -7.73
N VAL A 55 -0.11 6.31 -7.53
CA VAL A 55 -0.48 7.09 -6.34
C VAL A 55 -0.29 6.24 -5.08
N HIS A 56 -0.80 5.00 -5.08
CA HIS A 56 -0.63 4.11 -3.94
C HIS A 56 0.80 3.58 -3.78
N GLY A 57 1.55 3.45 -4.88
CA GLY A 57 2.95 3.06 -4.86
C GLY A 57 3.85 4.08 -4.16
N VAL A 58 3.61 5.38 -4.36
CA VAL A 58 4.43 6.46 -3.77
C VAL A 58 3.97 6.90 -2.38
N GLN A 59 2.87 6.35 -1.87
CA GLN A 59 2.33 6.65 -0.54
C GLN A 59 2.18 5.35 0.27
N GLU A 60 1.05 4.64 0.16
CA GLU A 60 0.71 3.59 1.12
C GLU A 60 1.61 2.34 1.07
N TYR A 61 2.03 1.91 -0.12
CA TYR A 61 2.86 0.71 -0.24
C TYR A 61 4.28 0.90 0.28
N ILE A 62 4.84 2.10 0.08
CA ILE A 62 6.17 2.43 0.59
C ILE A 62 6.13 2.77 2.09
N ASP A 63 5.10 3.46 2.56
CA ASP A 63 4.97 3.84 3.97
C ASP A 63 4.87 2.61 4.88
N SER A 64 4.11 1.59 4.46
CA SER A 64 3.95 0.36 5.24
C SER A 64 5.28 -0.38 5.48
N SER A 65 6.14 -0.43 4.46
CA SER A 65 7.47 -1.05 4.58
C SER A 65 8.45 -0.15 5.35
N ASN A 66 8.36 1.17 5.21
CA ASN A 66 9.15 2.13 5.99
C ASN A 66 8.84 2.05 7.49
N ILE A 67 7.56 2.04 7.87
CA ILE A 67 7.14 1.88 9.27
C ILE A 67 7.67 0.58 9.84
N LEU A 68 7.63 -0.52 9.09
CA LEU A 68 8.15 -1.81 9.55
C LEU A 68 9.65 -1.76 9.90
N MET A 69 10.45 -0.96 9.19
CA MET A 69 11.87 -0.79 9.51
C MET A 69 12.11 -0.15 10.88
N GLU A 70 11.16 0.64 11.40
CA GLU A 70 11.22 1.23 12.74
C GLU A 70 10.91 0.21 13.85
N PHE A 71 10.28 -0.93 13.51
CA PHE A 71 9.85 -1.95 14.46
C PHE A 71 10.37 -3.36 14.07
N PRO A 72 11.68 -3.63 14.14
CA PRO A 72 12.29 -4.87 13.65
C PRO A 72 11.85 -6.14 14.40
N GLY A 73 11.22 -6.02 15.56
CA GLY A 73 10.63 -7.14 16.30
C GLY A 73 9.22 -7.54 15.85
N VAL A 74 8.61 -6.78 14.95
CA VAL A 74 7.29 -7.07 14.38
C VAL A 74 7.47 -7.85 13.08
N HIS A 75 6.77 -8.97 12.94
CA HIS A 75 6.81 -9.78 11.74
C HIS A 75 5.50 -9.63 10.96
N VAL A 76 5.62 -9.27 9.68
CA VAL A 76 4.50 -9.17 8.75
C VAL A 76 4.83 -9.89 7.44
N THR A 77 3.80 -10.40 6.77
CA THR A 77 3.93 -10.99 5.42
C THR A 77 3.21 -10.11 4.42
N TYR A 78 3.92 -9.65 3.39
CA TYR A 78 3.29 -8.97 2.25
C TYR A 78 2.98 -9.98 1.15
N ASN A 79 1.71 -10.05 0.76
CA ASN A 79 1.29 -10.73 -0.45
C ASN A 79 1.03 -9.67 -1.53
N LEU A 80 1.93 -9.60 -2.51
CA LEU A 80 1.84 -8.67 -3.63
C LEU A 80 1.21 -9.36 -4.84
N GLN A 81 0.09 -8.81 -5.31
CA GLN A 81 -0.62 -9.38 -6.45
C GLN A 81 0.13 -9.10 -7.78
N PRO A 82 0.21 -10.05 -8.74
CA PRO A 82 1.05 -9.88 -9.93
C PRO A 82 0.73 -8.68 -10.82
N SER A 83 -0.55 -8.30 -10.96
CA SER A 83 -0.91 -7.11 -11.74
C SER A 83 -0.51 -5.82 -11.05
N LEU A 84 -0.45 -5.77 -9.71
CA LEU A 84 0.17 -4.64 -9.01
C LEU A 84 1.67 -4.55 -9.34
N LEU A 85 2.41 -5.65 -9.19
CA LEU A 85 3.85 -5.69 -9.45
C LEU A 85 4.20 -5.30 -10.88
N TRP A 86 3.47 -5.86 -11.86
CA TRP A 86 3.71 -5.56 -13.27
C TRP A 86 3.57 -4.07 -13.57
N GLN A 87 2.50 -3.43 -13.08
CA GLN A 87 2.26 -2.01 -13.32
C GLN A 87 3.27 -1.12 -12.60
N LEU A 88 3.71 -1.49 -11.39
CA LEU A 88 4.79 -0.77 -10.69
C LEU A 88 6.10 -0.82 -11.49
N LEU A 89 6.45 -2.00 -12.03
CA LEU A 89 7.64 -2.15 -12.87
C LEU A 89 7.54 -1.33 -14.15
N ASP A 90 6.39 -1.35 -14.81
CA ASP A 90 6.13 -0.52 -16.00
C ASP A 90 6.36 0.99 -15.73
N TYR A 91 5.99 1.51 -14.55
CA TYR A 91 6.28 2.90 -14.21
C TYR A 91 7.79 3.17 -14.01
N VAL A 92 8.52 2.23 -13.41
CA VAL A 92 9.93 2.42 -13.01
C VAL A 92 10.91 2.12 -14.14
N GLU A 93 10.60 1.14 -14.98
CA GLU A 93 11.44 0.69 -16.08
C GLU A 93 11.20 1.54 -17.32
N ILE A 94 12.16 2.38 -17.68
CA ILE A 94 12.09 3.23 -18.87
C ILE A 94 12.84 2.58 -20.03
N THR A 95 12.09 2.12 -21.03
CA THR A 95 12.63 1.54 -22.26
C THR A 95 13.30 2.59 -23.16
N GLU A 96 14.15 2.15 -24.09
CA GLU A 96 14.77 3.07 -25.07
C GLU A 96 13.73 3.75 -25.96
N GLU A 97 12.68 3.04 -26.35
CA GLU A 97 11.56 3.58 -27.13
C GLU A 97 10.81 4.68 -26.36
N GLU A 98 10.56 4.47 -25.07
CA GLU A 98 9.95 5.50 -24.22
C GLU A 98 10.87 6.72 -24.08
N ARG A 99 12.15 6.53 -23.77
CA ARG A 99 13.10 7.66 -23.67
C ARG A 99 13.16 8.48 -24.95
N ALA A 100 13.08 7.83 -26.11
CA ALA A 100 13.09 8.50 -27.41
C ALA A 100 11.88 9.43 -27.62
N LYS A 101 10.75 9.22 -26.92
CA LYS A 101 9.58 10.12 -26.93
C LYS A 101 9.87 11.47 -26.25
N GLY A 102 10.85 11.51 -25.35
CA GLY A 102 11.21 12.70 -24.59
C GLY A 102 10.11 13.18 -23.62
N GLY A 103 10.29 14.38 -23.06
CA GLY A 103 9.35 14.96 -22.10
C GLY A 103 9.20 14.09 -20.85
N LEU A 104 7.95 13.75 -20.49
CA LEU A 104 7.65 12.93 -19.32
C LEU A 104 8.34 11.55 -19.35
N TYR A 105 8.47 10.95 -20.53
CA TYR A 105 9.08 9.62 -20.71
C TYR A 105 10.59 9.58 -20.42
N GLN A 106 11.21 10.72 -20.11
CA GLN A 106 12.59 10.76 -19.60
C GLN A 106 12.68 10.36 -18.12
N TYR A 107 11.57 10.47 -17.39
CA TYR A 107 11.53 10.33 -15.93
C TYR A 107 10.72 9.13 -15.45
N ILE A 108 9.85 8.58 -16.31
CA ILE A 108 8.95 7.48 -15.98
C ILE A 108 8.71 6.64 -17.25
N GLY A 109 8.59 5.33 -17.09
CA GLY A 109 8.43 4.40 -18.22
C GLY A 109 7.03 4.53 -18.80
N ALA A 110 6.08 3.89 -18.12
CA ALA A 110 4.68 4.04 -18.43
C ALA A 110 4.08 5.32 -17.85
N VAL A 111 3.01 5.78 -18.51
CA VAL A 111 2.37 7.04 -18.21
C VAL A 111 0.86 6.84 -18.12
N ASP A 112 0.29 7.19 -16.97
CA ASP A 112 -1.15 7.36 -16.82
C ASP A 112 -1.64 8.69 -17.38
N ASN A 113 -2.92 8.73 -17.73
CA ASN A 113 -3.61 9.92 -18.18
C ASN A 113 -3.44 11.14 -17.25
N HIS A 114 -3.42 10.96 -15.93
CA HIS A 114 -3.20 12.05 -14.97
C HIS A 114 -1.80 12.64 -15.12
N LEU A 115 -0.76 11.83 -15.28
CA LEU A 115 0.58 12.34 -15.55
C LEU A 115 0.66 13.10 -16.88
N LYS A 116 -0.05 12.65 -17.93
CA LYS A 116 -0.12 13.41 -19.20
C LYS A 116 -0.73 14.78 -18.99
N TRP A 117 -1.82 14.85 -18.23
CA TRP A 117 -2.49 16.10 -17.92
C TRP A 117 -1.63 17.03 -17.06
N ILE A 118 -0.97 16.50 -16.03
CA ILE A 118 -0.04 17.27 -15.19
C ILE A 118 1.10 17.82 -16.04
N TRP A 119 1.71 16.98 -16.89
CA TRP A 119 2.79 17.41 -17.78
C TRP A 119 2.32 18.53 -18.72
N LYS A 120 1.15 18.38 -19.33
CA LYS A 120 0.56 19.39 -20.24
C LYS A 120 0.25 20.70 -19.52
N LEU A 121 -0.31 20.64 -18.31
CA LEU A 121 -0.56 21.81 -17.47
C LEU A 121 0.72 22.58 -17.12
N ILE A 122 1.82 21.87 -16.87
CA ILE A 122 3.10 22.48 -16.49
C ILE A 122 3.85 23.01 -17.73
N ALA A 123 3.81 22.29 -18.85
CA ALA A 123 4.59 22.61 -20.04
C ALA A 123 3.92 23.66 -20.95
N ASP A 124 2.62 23.51 -21.22
CA ASP A 124 1.84 24.46 -22.02
C ASP A 124 0.34 24.35 -21.69
N PRO A 125 -0.14 25.00 -20.62
CA PRO A 125 -1.55 24.89 -20.21
C PRO A 125 -2.55 25.46 -21.22
N ARG A 126 -2.08 26.25 -22.21
CA ARG A 126 -2.93 26.82 -23.27
C ARG A 126 -3.26 25.78 -24.33
N SER A 127 -2.45 24.73 -24.45
CA SER A 127 -2.67 23.62 -25.38
C SER A 127 -3.82 22.67 -24.99
N LEU A 128 -4.42 22.84 -23.80
CA LEU A 128 -5.54 22.02 -23.33
C LEU A 128 -6.82 22.27 -24.13
N THR A 129 -7.30 21.22 -24.80
CA THR A 129 -8.54 21.24 -25.57
C THR A 129 -9.77 21.22 -24.65
N PRO A 130 -10.94 21.66 -25.14
CA PRO A 130 -12.20 21.53 -24.39
C PRO A 130 -12.52 20.09 -23.98
N GLU A 131 -12.21 19.11 -24.85
CA GLU A 131 -12.44 17.68 -24.57
C GLU A 131 -11.54 17.17 -23.43
N GLU A 132 -10.26 17.52 -23.45
CA GLU A 132 -9.33 17.16 -22.37
C GLU A 132 -9.77 17.79 -21.05
N ARG A 133 -10.20 19.05 -21.04
CA ARG A 133 -10.74 19.70 -19.83
C ARG A 133 -11.97 18.97 -19.30
N ALA A 134 -12.87 18.53 -20.18
CA ALA A 134 -14.05 17.77 -19.78
C ALA A 134 -13.67 16.42 -19.15
N LYS A 135 -12.74 15.67 -19.78
CA LYS A 135 -12.21 14.40 -19.23
C LYS A 135 -11.51 14.58 -17.90
N MET A 136 -10.71 15.64 -17.76
CA MET A 136 -10.05 15.99 -16.49
C MET A 136 -11.06 16.27 -15.40
N GLN A 137 -12.13 17.02 -15.68
CA GLN A 137 -13.20 17.30 -14.72
C GLN A 137 -13.94 16.02 -14.32
N GLU A 138 -14.31 15.18 -15.28
CA GLU A 138 -14.97 13.90 -15.03
C GLU A 138 -14.15 13.01 -14.09
N GLN A 139 -12.86 12.83 -14.37
CA GLN A 139 -12.00 11.98 -13.54
C GLN A 139 -11.59 12.63 -12.21
N PHE A 140 -11.44 13.96 -12.15
CA PHE A 140 -11.14 14.65 -10.90
C PHE A 140 -12.19 14.38 -9.81
N PHE A 141 -13.48 14.37 -10.17
CA PHE A 141 -14.55 14.05 -9.22
C PHE A 141 -14.67 12.55 -8.94
N TRP A 142 -14.19 11.71 -9.85
CA TRP A 142 -14.13 10.26 -9.64
C TRP A 142 -13.06 9.87 -8.61
N ILE A 143 -11.90 10.52 -8.66
CA ILE A 143 -10.80 10.31 -7.70
C ILE A 143 -11.17 10.79 -6.29
N ASN A 144 -11.83 11.94 -6.18
CA ASN A 144 -12.22 12.51 -4.88
C ASN A 144 -13.45 11.85 -4.24
N GLY A 145 -14.13 10.92 -4.92
CA GLY A 145 -15.21 10.13 -4.31
C GLY A 145 -14.71 9.01 -3.38
N TYR A 146 -13.41 8.68 -3.46
CA TYR A 146 -12.78 7.58 -2.73
C TYR A 146 -11.67 8.04 -1.75
N MET A 147 -11.38 9.35 -1.69
CA MET A 147 -10.58 9.98 -0.62
C MET A 147 -11.50 10.72 0.35
#